data_AF-A0A3C0X1U4-F1
#
_entry.id   AF-A0A3C0X1U4-F1
#
_cell.length_a   1.000
_cell.length_b   1.000
_cell.length_c   1.000
_cell.angle_alpha   90.00
_cell.angle_beta   90.00
_cell.angle_gamma   90.00
#
_symmetry.space_group_name_H-M   'P 1'
#
loop_
_entity.id
_entity.type
_entity.pdbx_description
1 polymer ?
#
loop_
_entity_poly.entity_id
_entity_poly.type
_entity_poly.pdbx_seq_one_letter_code
_entity_poly.pdbx_strand_id
1 'polypeptide(L)'
;ELSDEEIGVCFISPCPAKVSYVKNGFAGYKSQVDTVVSINDIYFQLIAKMQPKADVKSLSNSGMIGIGWASTGGEATAIFNESYLAADGIENVIRVLDQVENGNIPPLEFIELNACSGGCVGGVMTMQNPFIAKARLQTLRRYLPVSQNFLSKEESYIPESYIFNEIPTYHPISRLSDSMAESMRMMADIQKLRDTLPGIDCGACGAPNCRAFAEDSVRNKSCGAKCPLYKEGDGK
;
A
#
# COMPACT_ATOMS: atom_id res chain seq x y z
N GLU A 1 19.25 3.52 29.79
CA GLU A 1 18.20 3.34 28.76
C GLU A 1 18.85 3.52 27.40
N LEU A 2 18.31 2.90 26.35
CA LEU A 2 18.81 3.07 24.98
C LEU A 2 18.30 4.41 24.43
N SER A 3 19.12 5.13 23.67
CA SER A 3 18.66 6.30 22.90
C SER A 3 17.95 5.87 21.62
N ASP A 4 17.17 6.76 21.01
CA ASP A 4 16.44 6.46 19.77
C ASP A 4 17.38 6.01 18.65
N GLU A 5 18.60 6.56 18.58
CA GLU A 5 19.61 6.20 17.59
C GLU A 5 20.20 4.78 17.79
N GLU A 6 20.03 4.20 18.98
CA GLU A 6 20.45 2.84 19.31
C GLU A 6 19.34 1.81 19.03
N ILE A 7 18.13 2.25 18.66
CA ILE A 7 16.95 1.41 18.44
C ILE A 7 16.63 1.38 16.94
N GLY A 8 16.66 0.17 16.35
CA GLY A 8 16.26 -0.06 14.97
C GLY A 8 14.88 -0.72 14.86
N VAL A 9 13.96 -0.10 14.13
CA VAL A 9 12.62 -0.61 13.82
C VAL A 9 12.59 -1.19 12.41
N CYS A 10 12.48 -2.52 12.34
CA CYS A 10 12.39 -3.26 11.09
C CYS A 10 10.97 -3.77 10.84
N PHE A 11 10.37 -3.41 9.70
CA PHE A 11 9.06 -3.91 9.29
C PHE A 11 9.16 -4.97 8.19
N ILE A 12 8.81 -6.21 8.53
CA ILE A 12 8.68 -7.31 7.57
C ILE A 12 7.38 -7.14 6.80
N SER A 13 7.45 -6.82 5.51
CA SER A 13 6.30 -6.37 4.72
C SER A 13 5.93 -7.32 3.58
N PRO A 14 4.63 -7.51 3.32
CA PRO A 14 4.15 -8.18 2.11
C PRO A 14 4.08 -7.25 0.88
N CYS A 15 4.35 -5.95 1.02
CA CYS A 15 4.01 -4.97 -0.01
C CYS A 15 5.05 -3.85 -0.18
N PRO A 16 5.50 -3.55 -1.42
CA PRO A 16 6.41 -2.42 -1.69
C PRO A 16 5.76 -1.06 -1.38
N ALA A 17 4.44 -0.95 -1.35
CA ALA A 17 3.76 0.30 -0.98
C ALA A 17 4.16 0.77 0.43
N LYS A 18 4.50 -0.15 1.34
CA LYS A 18 5.00 0.21 2.68
C LYS A 18 6.43 0.76 2.64
N VAL A 19 7.24 0.36 1.67
CA VAL A 19 8.55 1.00 1.41
C VAL A 19 8.34 2.47 1.00
N SER A 20 7.41 2.71 0.08
CA SER A 20 7.07 4.08 -0.36
C SER A 20 6.52 4.92 0.79
N TYR A 21 5.58 4.38 1.57
CA TYR A 21 5.01 5.06 2.73
C TYR A 21 6.07 5.44 3.78
N VAL A 22 6.99 4.52 4.11
CA VAL A 22 8.07 4.78 5.07
C VAL A 22 9.01 5.87 4.57
N LYS A 23 9.35 5.87 3.27
CA LYS A 23 10.27 6.86 2.67
C LYS A 23 9.65 8.24 2.50
N ASN A 24 8.40 8.30 2.07
CA ASN A 24 7.75 9.54 1.65
C ASN A 24 6.86 10.15 2.74
N GLY A 25 6.45 9.37 3.74
CA GLY A 25 5.46 9.80 4.73
C GLY A 25 4.06 9.97 4.16
N PHE A 26 3.16 10.53 4.96
CA PHE A 26 1.79 10.88 4.56
C PHE A 26 1.23 11.95 5.49
N ALA A 27 0.55 12.99 4.99
CA ALA A 27 -0.12 14.00 5.83
C ALA A 27 0.80 14.59 6.93
N GLY A 28 2.02 14.98 6.56
CA GLY A 28 3.05 15.47 7.50
C GLY A 28 3.68 14.41 8.41
N TYR A 29 3.13 13.20 8.47
CA TYR A 29 3.68 12.10 9.25
C TYR A 29 4.94 11.55 8.61
N LYS A 30 6.02 11.52 9.39
CA LYS A 30 7.26 10.80 9.08
C LYS A 30 7.27 9.47 9.83
N SER A 31 7.50 8.38 9.10
CA SER A 31 7.52 7.04 9.68
C SER A 31 8.68 6.86 10.66
N GLN A 32 8.40 6.16 11.76
CA GLN A 32 9.39 5.70 12.75
C GLN A 32 9.96 4.31 12.42
N VAL A 33 9.75 3.84 11.18
CA VAL A 33 10.30 2.56 10.71
C VAL A 33 11.59 2.85 9.95
N ASP A 34 12.71 2.30 10.42
CA ASP A 34 14.02 2.52 9.79
C ASP A 34 14.20 1.69 8.53
N THR A 35 13.64 0.49 8.49
CA THR A 35 13.84 -0.44 7.37
C THR A 35 12.61 -1.29 7.12
N VAL A 36 12.31 -1.48 5.83
CA VAL A 36 11.27 -2.41 5.36
C VAL A 36 11.95 -3.58 4.67
N VAL A 37 11.63 -4.80 5.11
CA VAL A 37 12.20 -6.05 4.59
C VAL A 37 11.10 -6.88 3.94
N SER A 38 11.34 -7.33 2.72
CA SER A 38 10.44 -8.21 1.98
C SER A 38 10.33 -9.57 2.67
N ILE A 39 9.12 -10.11 2.80
CA ILE A 39 8.90 -11.47 3.32
C ILE A 39 9.66 -12.50 2.48
N ASN A 40 9.65 -12.37 1.15
CA ASN A 40 10.33 -13.29 0.23
C ASN A 40 11.85 -13.34 0.50
N ASP A 41 12.49 -12.19 0.71
CA ASP A 41 13.95 -12.08 0.85
C ASP A 41 14.48 -12.83 2.08
N ILE A 42 13.67 -12.89 3.15
CA ILE A 42 14.04 -13.53 4.41
C ILE A 42 13.39 -14.89 4.64
N TYR A 43 12.43 -15.29 3.81
CA TYR A 43 11.61 -16.48 4.05
C TYR A 43 12.46 -17.74 4.27
N PHE A 44 13.40 -18.03 3.36
CA PHE A 44 14.25 -19.21 3.45
C PHE A 44 15.26 -19.13 4.61
N GLN A 45 15.71 -17.93 4.95
CA GLN A 45 16.61 -17.70 6.09
C GLN A 45 15.88 -17.97 7.41
N LEU A 46 14.62 -17.53 7.53
CA LEU A 46 13.80 -17.72 8.72
C LEU A 46 13.35 -19.17 8.86
N ILE A 47 12.79 -19.78 7.82
CA ILE A 47 12.23 -21.14 7.93
C ILE A 47 13.29 -22.17 8.32
N ALA A 48 14.55 -21.98 7.88
CA ALA A 48 15.67 -22.83 8.27
C ALA A 48 16.06 -22.71 9.75
N LYS A 49 15.66 -21.63 10.42
CA LYS A 49 15.94 -21.35 11.84
C LYS A 49 14.73 -21.58 12.75
N MET A 50 13.51 -21.61 12.20
CA MET A 50 12.29 -21.84 12.96
C MET A 50 12.23 -23.28 13.49
N GLN A 51 12.03 -23.42 14.80
CA GLN A 51 11.86 -24.72 15.45
C GLN A 51 10.36 -25.04 15.58
N PRO A 52 9.85 -26.12 14.94
CA PRO A 52 8.40 -26.39 14.88
C PRO A 52 7.71 -26.68 16.23
N LYS A 53 8.48 -26.94 17.29
CA LYS A 53 7.99 -27.36 18.62
C LYS A 53 8.62 -26.58 19.77
N ALA A 54 9.21 -25.42 19.49
CA ALA A 54 9.67 -24.56 20.56
C ALA A 54 8.46 -24.00 21.32
N ASP A 55 8.49 -24.06 22.65
CA ASP A 55 7.53 -23.35 23.49
C ASP A 55 7.88 -21.85 23.44
N VAL A 56 7.37 -21.18 22.41
CA VAL A 56 7.62 -19.76 22.17
C VAL A 56 6.50 -18.97 22.80
N LYS A 57 6.85 -18.11 23.76
CA LYS A 57 5.92 -17.11 24.29
C LYS A 57 5.41 -16.25 23.15
N SER A 58 4.09 -16.25 22.92
CA SER A 58 3.48 -15.33 21.97
C SER A 58 3.71 -13.89 22.40
N LEU A 59 4.29 -13.09 21.51
CA LEU A 59 4.41 -11.63 21.65
C LEU A 59 3.30 -10.89 20.90
N SER A 60 2.40 -11.63 20.23
CA SER A 60 1.33 -11.03 19.44
C SER A 60 0.22 -10.48 20.32
N ASN A 61 -0.01 -9.18 20.21
CA ASN A 61 -1.15 -8.48 20.79
C ASN A 61 -2.24 -8.25 19.73
N SER A 62 -2.37 -9.14 18.73
CA SER A 62 -3.41 -9.04 17.70
C SER A 62 -4.57 -9.98 17.99
N GLY A 63 -5.80 -9.47 17.87
CA GLY A 63 -7.02 -10.28 17.88
C GLY A 63 -7.40 -10.79 16.49
N MET A 64 -8.52 -11.51 16.41
CA MET A 64 -9.07 -12.01 15.17
C MET A 64 -9.42 -10.88 14.20
N ILE A 65 -9.82 -9.71 14.70
CA ILE A 65 -10.09 -8.53 13.87
C ILE A 65 -8.79 -8.04 13.23
N GLY A 66 -7.75 -7.78 14.03
CA GLY A 66 -6.46 -7.28 13.55
C GLY A 66 -5.78 -8.23 12.55
N ILE A 67 -5.81 -9.54 12.79
CA ILE A 67 -5.31 -10.53 11.82
C ILE A 67 -6.17 -10.56 10.55
N GLY A 68 -7.46 -10.22 10.66
CA GLY A 68 -8.39 -10.16 9.55
C GLY A 68 -8.05 -9.15 8.47
N TRP A 69 -7.46 -8.01 8.85
CA TRP A 69 -7.05 -6.92 7.96
C TRP A 69 -6.08 -7.37 6.87
N ALA A 70 -5.39 -8.49 7.07
CA ALA A 70 -4.51 -9.05 6.06
C ALA A 70 -5.25 -9.46 4.77
N SER A 71 -6.56 -9.72 4.84
CA SER A 71 -7.37 -10.15 3.71
C SER A 71 -8.51 -9.17 3.41
N THR A 72 -8.88 -9.07 2.15
CA THR A 72 -10.02 -8.25 1.69
C THR A 72 -11.31 -8.60 2.41
N GLY A 73 -12.03 -7.57 2.84
CA GLY A 73 -13.21 -7.62 3.70
C GLY A 73 -12.84 -7.61 5.19
N GLY A 74 -11.54 -7.65 5.52
CA GLY A 74 -11.04 -7.69 6.89
C GLY A 74 -11.22 -6.36 7.62
N GLU A 75 -11.01 -5.25 6.92
CA GLU A 75 -11.22 -3.91 7.45
C GLU A 75 -12.71 -3.59 7.49
N ALA A 76 -13.43 -3.91 6.42
CA ALA A 76 -14.84 -3.60 6.31
C ALA A 76 -15.69 -4.37 7.32
N THR A 77 -15.38 -5.64 7.61
CA THR A 77 -16.08 -6.37 8.68
C THR A 77 -15.73 -5.86 10.08
N ALA A 78 -14.59 -5.16 10.26
CA ALA A 78 -14.18 -4.62 11.55
C ALA A 78 -14.99 -3.40 11.98
N ILE A 79 -15.72 -2.75 11.06
CA ILE A 79 -16.59 -1.61 11.37
C ILE A 79 -17.94 -2.05 11.96
N PHE A 80 -18.24 -3.36 11.95
CA PHE A 80 -19.51 -3.94 12.44
C PHE A 80 -20.77 -3.32 11.80
N ASN A 81 -20.69 -2.97 10.52
CA ASN A 81 -21.82 -2.52 9.69
C ASN A 81 -21.99 -3.44 8.47
N GLU A 82 -23.18 -3.50 7.91
CA GLU A 82 -23.53 -4.18 6.65
C GLU A 82 -23.46 -3.22 5.45
N SER A 83 -23.44 -1.91 5.66
CA SER A 83 -23.35 -0.86 4.64
C SER A 83 -21.91 -0.64 4.17
N TYR A 84 -21.28 -1.68 3.61
CA TYR A 84 -19.95 -1.58 3.02
C TYR A 84 -19.80 -2.33 1.70
N LEU A 85 -18.76 -1.96 0.96
CA LEU A 85 -18.25 -2.72 -0.18
C LEU A 85 -16.77 -3.00 0.05
N ALA A 86 -16.34 -4.23 -0.23
CA ALA A 86 -14.93 -4.60 -0.24
C ALA A 86 -14.54 -5.11 -1.62
N ALA A 87 -13.50 -4.52 -2.21
CA ALA A 87 -12.98 -4.92 -3.50
C ALA A 87 -11.46 -5.07 -3.48
N ASP A 88 -10.97 -6.01 -4.28
CA ASP A 88 -9.55 -6.28 -4.41
C ASP A 88 -9.10 -6.49 -5.85
N GLY A 89 -7.81 -6.24 -6.07
CA GLY A 89 -7.22 -6.20 -7.40
C GLY A 89 -7.40 -4.82 -8.04
N ILE A 90 -6.29 -4.21 -8.45
CA ILE A 90 -6.25 -2.82 -8.92
C ILE A 90 -7.27 -2.52 -10.03
N GLU A 91 -7.47 -3.45 -10.97
CA GLU A 91 -8.44 -3.30 -12.07
C GLU A 91 -9.90 -3.26 -11.56
N ASN A 92 -10.22 -4.08 -10.55
CA ASN A 92 -11.57 -4.07 -9.95
C ASN A 92 -11.77 -2.81 -9.12
N VAL A 93 -10.73 -2.39 -8.39
CA VAL A 93 -10.74 -1.14 -7.61
C VAL A 93 -11.02 0.05 -8.51
N ILE A 94 -10.35 0.15 -9.67
CA ILE A 94 -10.62 1.22 -10.65
C ILE A 94 -12.09 1.21 -11.08
N ARG A 95 -12.63 0.05 -11.46
CA ARG A 95 -14.04 -0.06 -11.88
C ARG A 95 -15.02 0.34 -10.77
N VAL A 96 -14.73 -0.01 -9.51
CA VAL A 96 -15.55 0.40 -8.37
C VAL A 96 -15.51 1.92 -8.21
N LEU A 97 -14.33 2.53 -8.28
CA LEU A 97 -14.20 3.99 -8.22
C LEU A 97 -14.92 4.69 -9.39
N ASP A 98 -14.91 4.10 -10.59
CA ASP A 98 -15.70 4.62 -11.72
C ASP A 98 -17.21 4.56 -11.42
N GLN A 99 -17.70 3.51 -10.75
CA GLN A 99 -19.11 3.45 -10.33
C GLN A 99 -19.44 4.51 -9.27
N VAL A 100 -18.52 4.77 -8.34
CA VAL A 100 -18.65 5.84 -7.34
C VAL A 100 -18.75 7.21 -8.02
N GLU A 101 -17.85 7.50 -8.96
CA GLU A 101 -17.84 8.77 -9.69
C GLU A 101 -19.13 8.98 -10.51
N ASN A 102 -19.66 7.93 -11.12
CA ASN A 102 -20.91 7.98 -11.88
C ASN A 102 -22.18 7.98 -11.00
N GLY A 103 -22.06 7.90 -9.68
CA GLY A 103 -23.19 7.79 -8.76
C GLY A 103 -23.96 6.47 -8.88
N ASN A 104 -23.37 5.44 -9.50
CA ASN A 104 -23.98 4.13 -9.69
C ASN A 104 -23.52 3.14 -8.61
N ILE A 105 -23.63 3.54 -7.34
CA ILE A 105 -23.28 2.72 -6.19
C ILE A 105 -24.43 2.78 -5.17
N PRO A 106 -24.76 1.67 -4.47
CA PRO A 106 -25.70 1.73 -3.36
C PRO A 106 -25.24 2.72 -2.27
N PRO A 107 -26.14 3.16 -1.37
CA PRO A 107 -25.75 3.93 -0.20
C PRO A 107 -24.85 3.06 0.70
N LEU A 108 -23.57 3.41 0.75
CA LEU A 108 -22.53 2.74 1.54
C LEU A 108 -21.94 3.72 2.55
N GLU A 109 -21.62 3.24 3.75
CA GLU A 109 -20.87 4.00 4.76
C GLU A 109 -19.35 3.79 4.65
N PHE A 110 -18.92 2.67 4.05
CA PHE A 110 -17.50 2.34 3.93
C PHE A 110 -17.17 1.57 2.66
N ILE A 111 -16.02 1.86 2.06
CA ILE A 111 -15.50 1.14 0.90
C ILE A 111 -14.05 0.72 1.19
N GLU A 112 -13.81 -0.58 1.28
CA GLU A 112 -12.47 -1.18 1.41
C GLU A 112 -11.92 -1.50 0.01
N LEU A 113 -10.74 -0.97 -0.31
CA LEU A 113 -10.09 -1.12 -1.61
C LEU A 113 -8.66 -1.62 -1.44
N ASN A 114 -8.38 -2.86 -1.86
CA ASN A 114 -7.03 -3.42 -1.83
C ASN A 114 -6.46 -3.56 -3.25
N ALA A 115 -5.23 -3.07 -3.48
CA ALA A 115 -4.59 -3.17 -4.79
C ALA A 115 -4.26 -4.61 -5.21
N CYS A 116 -3.91 -5.47 -4.24
CA CYS A 116 -3.53 -6.87 -4.49
C CYS A 116 -4.74 -7.79 -4.31
N SER A 117 -4.83 -8.82 -5.15
CA SER A 117 -5.91 -9.81 -5.07
C SER A 117 -5.90 -10.54 -3.72
N GLY A 118 -7.07 -10.58 -3.08
CA GLY A 118 -7.25 -11.16 -1.74
C GLY A 118 -6.72 -10.32 -0.58
N GLY A 119 -6.17 -9.13 -0.81
CA GLY A 119 -5.65 -8.21 0.21
C GLY A 119 -4.14 -8.30 0.39
N CYS A 120 -3.63 -7.88 1.55
CA CYS A 120 -2.19 -7.93 1.88
C CYS A 120 -1.59 -9.35 1.78
N VAL A 121 -2.40 -10.40 1.97
CA VAL A 121 -1.99 -11.81 1.78
C VAL A 121 -1.58 -12.15 0.36
N GLY A 122 -2.04 -11.38 -0.63
CA GLY A 122 -1.63 -11.48 -2.03
C GLY A 122 -0.61 -10.44 -2.44
N GLY A 123 0.03 -9.80 -1.47
CA GLY A 123 1.10 -8.85 -1.73
C GLY A 123 2.26 -9.48 -2.51
N VAL A 124 2.85 -8.72 -3.43
CA VAL A 124 3.90 -9.19 -4.34
C VAL A 124 5.21 -9.60 -3.64
N MET A 125 5.41 -9.22 -2.37
CA MET A 125 6.56 -9.63 -1.56
C MET A 125 6.28 -10.88 -0.71
N THR A 126 5.10 -11.50 -0.86
CA THR A 126 4.75 -12.76 -0.20
C THR A 126 5.25 -13.98 -0.98
N MET A 127 5.37 -15.13 -0.31
CA MET A 127 5.85 -16.40 -0.90
C MET A 127 4.76 -17.41 -1.21
N GLN A 128 3.71 -17.42 -0.39
CA GLN A 128 2.65 -18.41 -0.47
C GLN A 128 1.60 -17.95 -1.49
N ASN A 129 1.01 -18.89 -2.21
CA ASN A 129 -0.19 -18.62 -2.99
C ASN A 129 -1.25 -17.89 -2.13
N PRO A 130 -1.83 -16.77 -2.61
CA PRO A 130 -2.72 -15.91 -1.81
C PRO A 130 -3.96 -16.64 -1.29
N PHE A 131 -4.55 -17.53 -2.08
CA PHE A 131 -5.75 -18.27 -1.70
C PHE A 131 -5.45 -19.27 -0.57
N ILE A 132 -4.29 -19.94 -0.63
CA ILE A 132 -3.83 -20.83 0.43
C ILE A 132 -3.51 -20.04 1.71
N ALA A 133 -2.82 -18.89 1.59
CA ALA A 133 -2.53 -18.03 2.73
C ALA A 133 -3.81 -17.52 3.40
N LYS A 134 -4.80 -17.09 2.61
CA LYS A 134 -6.12 -16.66 3.09
C LYS A 134 -6.85 -17.78 3.84
N ALA A 135 -6.86 -19.00 3.30
CA ALA A 135 -7.47 -20.15 3.98
C ALA A 135 -6.80 -20.46 5.33
N ARG A 136 -5.47 -20.41 5.39
CA ARG A 136 -4.73 -20.62 6.65
C ARG A 136 -5.03 -19.54 7.69
N LEU A 137 -5.14 -18.28 7.26
CA LEU A 137 -5.51 -17.17 8.14
C LEU A 137 -6.93 -17.31 8.68
N GLN A 138 -7.89 -17.77 7.85
CA GLN A 138 -9.25 -18.05 8.32
C GLN A 138 -9.27 -19.08 9.44
N THR A 139 -8.44 -20.14 9.36
CA THR A 139 -8.30 -21.11 10.45
C THR A 139 -7.64 -20.49 11.68
N LEU A 140 -6.55 -19.74 11.51
CA LEU A 140 -5.81 -19.12 12.62
C LEU A 140 -6.70 -18.19 13.44
N ARG A 141 -7.51 -17.35 12.76
CA ARG A 141 -8.38 -16.34 13.40
C ARG A 141 -9.42 -16.95 14.35
N ARG A 142 -9.84 -18.20 14.14
CA ARG A 142 -10.87 -18.85 14.99
C ARG A 142 -10.43 -19.06 16.44
N TYR A 143 -9.12 -19.11 16.68
CA TYR A 143 -8.54 -19.39 17.99
C TYR A 143 -8.00 -18.13 18.68
N LEU A 144 -8.23 -16.94 18.11
CA LEU A 144 -7.76 -15.67 18.66
C LEU A 144 -8.88 -14.93 19.39
N PRO A 145 -8.56 -14.12 20.42
CA PRO A 145 -9.53 -13.20 21.00
C PRO A 145 -10.03 -12.21 19.95
N VAL A 146 -11.23 -11.65 20.13
CA VAL A 146 -11.87 -10.76 19.13
C VAL A 146 -10.97 -9.56 18.78
N SER A 147 -10.59 -8.81 19.80
CA SER A 147 -9.64 -7.69 19.73
C SER A 147 -8.76 -7.71 20.97
N GLN A 148 -7.60 -7.07 20.88
CA GLN A 148 -6.70 -6.84 22.01
C GLN A 148 -6.30 -5.34 22.12
N ASN A 149 -6.82 -4.49 21.23
CA ASN A 149 -6.49 -3.07 21.14
C ASN A 149 -7.64 -2.20 21.68
N PHE A 150 -8.06 -2.46 22.91
CA PHE A 150 -9.07 -1.64 23.57
C PHE A 150 -8.40 -0.41 24.19
N LEU A 151 -9.10 0.72 24.17
CA LEU A 151 -8.75 1.88 24.99
C LEU A 151 -8.68 1.45 26.46
N SER A 152 -7.74 2.03 27.22
CA SER A 152 -7.69 1.82 28.65
C SER A 152 -9.00 2.32 29.30
N LYS A 153 -9.33 1.84 30.51
CA LYS A 153 -10.57 2.25 31.17
C LYS A 153 -10.63 3.75 31.47
N GLU A 154 -9.46 4.37 31.52
CA GLU A 154 -9.24 5.79 31.77
C GLU A 154 -9.33 6.61 30.47
N GLU A 155 -9.19 5.98 29.31
CA GLU A 155 -9.27 6.61 28.00
C GLU A 155 -10.71 6.57 27.47
N SER A 156 -11.33 7.75 27.38
CA SER A 156 -12.71 7.88 26.85
C SER A 156 -12.76 8.29 25.37
N TYR A 157 -11.61 8.61 24.77
CA TYR A 157 -11.50 9.09 23.40
C TYR A 157 -10.27 8.48 22.73
N ILE A 158 -10.29 8.42 21.39
CA ILE A 158 -9.14 8.00 20.59
C ILE A 158 -8.05 9.07 20.74
N PRO A 159 -6.82 8.74 21.16
CA PRO A 159 -5.76 9.73 21.31
C PRO A 159 -5.47 10.44 19.99
N GLU A 160 -5.16 11.75 20.04
CA GLU A 160 -4.93 12.57 18.85
C GLU A 160 -3.82 12.01 17.95
N SER A 161 -2.80 11.37 18.55
CA SER A 161 -1.69 10.72 17.85
C SER A 161 -2.10 9.54 16.95
N TYR A 162 -3.35 9.05 17.05
CA TYR A 162 -3.91 7.98 16.23
C TYR A 162 -4.66 8.50 15.01
N ILE A 163 -4.83 9.82 14.90
CA ILE A 163 -5.62 10.49 13.87
C ILE A 163 -4.68 11.33 13.01
N PHE A 164 -4.87 11.29 11.69
CA PHE A 164 -4.20 12.26 10.81
C PHE A 164 -4.91 13.60 10.91
N ASN A 165 -4.17 14.64 11.30
CA ASN A 165 -4.69 16.00 11.43
C ASN A 165 -4.92 16.70 10.08
N GLU A 166 -4.44 16.10 8.98
CA GLU A 166 -4.62 16.62 7.62
C GLU A 166 -5.46 15.65 6.78
N ILE A 167 -6.43 16.20 6.07
CA ILE A 167 -7.25 15.47 5.10
C ILE A 167 -6.58 15.62 3.72
N PRO A 168 -6.57 14.57 2.87
CA PRO A 168 -6.09 14.68 1.50
C PRO A 168 -6.76 15.85 0.76
N THR A 169 -5.95 16.74 0.19
CA THR A 169 -6.44 17.81 -0.67
C THR A 169 -6.75 17.27 -2.06
N TYR A 170 -7.90 17.65 -2.61
CA TYR A 170 -8.25 17.28 -3.98
C TYR A 170 -7.24 17.88 -4.97
N HIS A 171 -6.59 17.01 -5.74
CA HIS A 171 -5.72 17.40 -6.83
C HIS A 171 -6.30 16.87 -8.14
N PRO A 172 -6.82 17.72 -9.04
CA PRO A 172 -7.39 17.28 -10.29
C PRO A 172 -6.32 16.62 -11.17
N ILE A 173 -6.43 15.31 -11.37
CA ILE A 173 -5.46 14.50 -12.13
C ILE A 173 -5.48 14.89 -13.62
N SER A 174 -6.64 15.34 -14.13
CA SER A 174 -6.84 15.71 -15.54
C SER A 174 -6.22 17.04 -15.95
N ARG A 175 -5.80 17.90 -15.00
CA ARG A 175 -5.12 19.17 -15.31
C ARG A 175 -3.61 19.04 -15.17
N LEU A 176 -2.92 19.25 -16.28
CA LEU A 176 -1.46 19.29 -16.35
C LEU A 176 -0.93 20.70 -16.00
N SER A 177 -1.64 21.75 -16.43
CA SER A 177 -1.40 23.15 -16.11
C SER A 177 -2.74 23.91 -16.01
N ASP A 178 -2.71 25.12 -15.43
CA ASP A 178 -3.81 26.09 -15.41
C ASP A 178 -4.17 26.61 -16.81
N SER A 179 -3.24 26.54 -17.78
CA SER A 179 -3.46 26.90 -19.17
C SER A 179 -3.73 25.68 -20.04
N MET A 180 -4.80 25.73 -20.83
CA MET A 180 -5.10 24.69 -21.82
C MET A 180 -3.97 24.52 -22.84
N ALA A 181 -3.39 25.63 -23.31
CA ALA A 181 -2.31 25.60 -24.30
C ALA A 181 -1.05 24.95 -23.72
N GLU A 182 -0.74 25.22 -22.44
CA GLU A 182 0.38 24.58 -21.76
C GLU A 182 0.10 23.09 -21.50
N SER A 183 -1.12 22.74 -21.07
CA SER A 183 -1.53 21.34 -20.90
C SER A 183 -1.39 20.54 -22.20
N MET A 184 -1.73 21.13 -23.35
CA MET A 184 -1.53 20.50 -24.66
C MET A 184 -0.05 20.27 -25.00
N ARG A 185 0.83 21.24 -24.69
CA ARG A 185 2.28 21.08 -24.87
C ARG A 185 2.82 19.97 -23.97
N MET A 186 2.44 19.98 -22.69
CA MET A 186 2.83 18.94 -21.74
C MET A 186 2.36 17.56 -22.19
N MET A 187 1.13 17.40 -22.70
CA MET A 187 0.67 16.12 -23.26
C MET A 187 1.56 15.63 -24.41
N ALA A 188 1.96 16.53 -25.31
CA ALA A 188 2.85 16.20 -26.42
C ALA A 188 4.25 15.78 -25.91
N ASP A 189 4.79 16.49 -24.92
CA ASP A 189 6.09 16.16 -24.32
C ASP A 189 6.05 14.83 -23.57
N ILE A 190 4.98 14.56 -22.83
CA ILE A 190 4.75 13.28 -22.14
C ILE A 190 4.72 12.15 -23.16
N GLN A 191 3.99 12.32 -24.27
CA GLN A 191 3.89 11.32 -25.31
C GLN A 191 5.27 11.06 -25.96
N LYS A 192 5.99 12.13 -26.30
CA LYS A 192 7.34 12.05 -26.88
C LYS A 192 8.31 11.31 -25.96
N LEU A 193 8.31 11.63 -24.67
CA LEU A 193 9.16 10.94 -23.69
C LEU A 193 8.74 9.48 -23.51
N ARG A 194 7.44 9.20 -23.40
CA ARG A 194 6.91 7.84 -23.27
C ARG A 194 7.37 6.94 -24.42
N ASP A 195 7.40 7.46 -25.64
CA ASP A 195 7.77 6.70 -26.84
C ASP A 195 9.27 6.33 -26.88
N THR A 196 10.10 6.96 -26.05
CA THR A 196 11.50 6.58 -25.85
C THR A 196 11.70 5.54 -24.74
N LEU A 197 10.65 5.24 -23.97
CA LEU A 197 10.70 4.29 -22.86
C LEU A 197 10.30 2.87 -23.32
N PRO A 198 10.66 1.82 -22.57
CA PRO A 198 10.35 0.44 -22.95
C PRO A 198 8.86 0.09 -23.02
N GLY A 199 7.97 0.95 -22.51
CA GLY A 199 6.52 0.71 -22.53
C GLY A 199 6.05 -0.44 -21.63
N ILE A 200 6.82 -0.79 -20.60
CA ILE A 200 6.51 -1.89 -19.66
C ILE A 200 6.29 -1.37 -18.23
N ASP A 201 5.51 -2.11 -17.45
CA ASP A 201 5.10 -1.75 -16.08
C ASP A 201 6.06 -2.37 -15.04
N CYS A 202 7.36 -2.07 -15.20
CA CYS A 202 8.42 -2.72 -14.41
C CYS A 202 8.68 -2.11 -13.03
N GLY A 203 8.20 -0.89 -12.75
CA GLY A 203 8.44 -0.21 -11.47
C GLY A 203 9.89 0.22 -11.19
N ALA A 204 10.85 -0.03 -12.08
CA ALA A 204 12.28 0.09 -11.81
C ALA A 204 12.75 1.51 -11.44
N CYS A 205 12.04 2.52 -11.91
CA CYS A 205 12.32 3.94 -11.64
C CYS A 205 11.44 4.53 -10.52
N GLY A 206 10.64 3.71 -9.85
CA GLY A 206 9.67 4.14 -8.84
C GLY A 206 8.30 4.54 -9.38
N ALA A 207 8.15 4.74 -10.69
CA ALA A 207 6.86 4.95 -11.34
C ALA A 207 6.19 3.63 -11.71
N PRO A 208 4.84 3.52 -11.62
CA PRO A 208 4.12 2.28 -11.89
C PRO A 208 4.18 1.84 -13.36
N ASN A 209 4.29 2.80 -14.28
CA ASN A 209 4.42 2.54 -15.71
C ASN A 209 5.19 3.68 -16.40
N CYS A 210 5.57 3.45 -17.67
CA CYS A 210 6.33 4.41 -18.45
C CYS A 210 5.59 5.75 -18.68
N ARG A 211 4.26 5.72 -18.76
CA ARG A 211 3.46 6.96 -18.90
C ARG A 211 3.53 7.81 -17.63
N ALA A 212 3.39 7.19 -16.46
CA ALA A 212 3.49 7.86 -15.17
C ALA A 212 4.88 8.48 -14.99
N PHE A 213 5.95 7.74 -15.32
CA PHE A 213 7.32 8.28 -15.29
C PHE A 213 7.48 9.50 -16.21
N ALA A 214 6.95 9.42 -17.43
CA ALA A 214 7.02 10.53 -18.38
C ALA A 214 6.26 11.76 -17.88
N GLU A 215 5.08 11.55 -17.29
CA GLU A 215 4.29 12.61 -16.68
C GLU A 215 5.01 13.27 -15.50
N ASP A 216 5.55 12.50 -14.57
CA ASP A 216 6.32 13.02 -13.44
C ASP A 216 7.54 13.81 -13.90
N SER A 217 8.19 13.36 -14.97
CA SER A 217 9.35 14.05 -15.55
C SER A 217 8.99 15.38 -16.19
N VAL A 218 7.89 15.43 -16.96
CA VAL A 218 7.42 16.68 -17.58
C VAL A 218 6.89 17.66 -16.54
N ARG A 219 6.26 17.17 -15.46
CA ARG A 219 5.78 18.01 -14.35
C ARG A 219 6.91 18.49 -13.42
N ASN A 220 8.19 18.19 -13.70
CA ASN A 220 9.33 18.41 -12.80
C ASN A 220 9.14 17.80 -11.39
N LYS A 221 8.33 16.74 -11.28
CA LYS A 221 8.11 15.98 -10.05
C LYS A 221 9.07 14.81 -9.91
N SER A 222 9.74 14.40 -10.99
CA SER A 222 10.84 13.44 -10.90
C SER A 222 12.07 14.15 -10.34
N CYS A 223 12.34 13.99 -9.04
CA CYS A 223 13.55 14.52 -8.38
C CYS A 223 14.84 13.86 -8.93
N GLY A 224 15.22 14.16 -10.17
CA GLY A 224 16.42 13.63 -10.83
C GLY A 224 16.36 12.13 -11.16
N ALA A 225 15.20 11.48 -11.02
CA ALA A 225 15.05 10.05 -11.30
C ALA A 225 15.19 9.78 -12.80
N LYS A 226 16.14 8.92 -13.18
CA LYS A 226 16.30 8.41 -14.55
C LYS A 226 15.72 7.00 -14.64
N CYS A 227 15.07 6.69 -15.76
CA CYS A 227 14.66 5.32 -16.04
C CYS A 227 15.92 4.46 -16.28
N PRO A 228 16.19 3.40 -15.49
CA PRO A 228 17.37 2.55 -15.69
C PRO A 228 17.33 1.77 -17.02
N LEU A 229 16.13 1.64 -17.59
CA LEU A 229 15.88 0.96 -18.87
C LEU A 229 15.72 1.95 -20.02
N TYR A 230 16.04 3.24 -19.78
CA TYR A 230 16.06 4.24 -20.82
C TYR A 230 17.08 3.84 -21.88
N LYS A 231 16.63 3.69 -23.12
CA LYS A 231 17.55 3.55 -24.25
C LYS A 231 17.94 4.97 -24.66
N GLU A 232 19.13 5.42 -24.27
CA GLU A 232 19.77 6.51 -25.03
C GLU A 232 19.88 5.99 -26.47
N GLY A 233 19.24 6.70 -27.41
CA GLY A 233 19.07 6.21 -28.77
C GLY A 233 20.40 5.73 -29.33
N ASP A 234 20.40 4.53 -29.92
CA ASP A 234 21.44 4.12 -30.86
C ASP A 234 21.52 5.21 -31.92
N GLY A 235 22.54 6.06 -31.79
CA GLY A 235 22.84 7.12 -32.73
C GLY A 235 22.98 6.52 -34.12
N LYS A 236 22.08 6.92 -35.01
CA LYS A 236 22.44 7.12 -36.40
C LYS A 236 22.98 8.53 -36.55
#